data_AF-A0A957B7D8-F1
#
_entry.id   AF-A0A957B7D8-F1
#
_cell.length_a   1.000
_cell.length_b   1.000
_cell.length_c   1.000
_cell.angle_alpha   90.00
_cell.angle_beta   90.00
_cell.angle_gamma   90.00
#
_symmetry.space_group_name_H-M   'P 1'
#
loop_
_entity.id
_entity.type
_entity.pdbx_description
1 polymer ?
#
loop_
_entity_poly.entity_id
_entity_poly.type
_entity_poly.pdbx_seq_one_letter_code
_entity_poly.pdbx_strand_id
1 'polypeptide(L)'
;MNLLHQLFDLLKTTFKEWNEDKVPRLAAALAYYTAFSIAPLLIVVIAVIGLALGQDAARTQIISQIQGELGQDAAQVIQTMIESTSDKDTGIWATLIGIVAIVLGAAGFFGQLQDALNTIWEVTPKPGGGILKMVKERFFSFTMVL
;
A
#
# COMPACT_ATOMS: atom_id res chain seq x y z
N MET A 1 19.43 -15.16 -37.87
CA MET A 1 18.09 -15.14 -37.25
C MET A 1 17.66 -13.69 -37.12
N ASN A 2 16.49 -13.33 -37.66
CA ASN A 2 16.02 -11.94 -37.66
C ASN A 2 15.58 -11.54 -36.26
N LEU A 3 16.26 -10.55 -35.66
CA LEU A 3 15.95 -9.95 -34.36
C LEU A 3 14.47 -9.56 -34.23
N LEU A 4 13.85 -9.11 -35.33
CA LEU A 4 12.42 -8.77 -35.37
C LEU A 4 11.49 -9.95 -35.06
N HIS A 5 11.82 -11.16 -35.52
CA HIS A 5 11.01 -12.35 -35.22
C HIS A 5 11.16 -12.74 -33.75
N GLN A 6 12.38 -12.69 -33.21
CA GLN A 6 12.64 -13.00 -31.80
C GLN A 6 11.93 -12.02 -30.85
N LEU A 7 11.96 -10.71 -31.15
CA LEU A 7 11.24 -9.70 -30.39
C LEU A 7 9.73 -9.93 -30.44
N PHE A 8 9.19 -10.27 -31.61
CA PHE A 8 7.76 -10.57 -31.76
C PHE A 8 7.34 -11.81 -30.98
N ASP A 9 8.12 -12.89 -31.06
CA ASP A 9 7.86 -14.13 -30.32
C ASP A 9 7.96 -13.91 -28.81
N LEU A 10 8.91 -13.09 -28.35
CA LEU A 10 9.05 -12.72 -26.94
C LEU A 10 7.84 -11.91 -26.46
N LEU A 11 7.44 -10.86 -27.19
CA LEU A 11 6.25 -10.06 -26.86
C LEU A 11 4.98 -10.91 -26.83
N LYS A 12 4.82 -11.83 -27.79
CA LYS A 12 3.67 -12.74 -27.84
C LYS A 12 3.65 -13.68 -26.64
N THR A 13 4.81 -14.22 -26.25
CA THR A 13 4.94 -15.11 -25.10
C THR A 13 4.65 -14.35 -23.81
N THR A 14 5.24 -13.17 -23.62
CA THR A 14 4.97 -12.31 -22.45
C THR A 14 3.50 -11.93 -22.35
N PHE A 15 2.84 -11.55 -23.45
CA PHE A 15 1.42 -11.21 -23.42
C PHE A 15 0.54 -12.42 -23.06
N LYS A 16 0.92 -13.61 -23.54
CA LYS A 16 0.22 -14.85 -23.21
C LYS A 16 0.33 -15.17 -21.72
N GLU A 17 1.55 -15.20 -21.18
CA GLU A 17 1.79 -15.42 -19.74
C GLU A 17 1.11 -14.35 -18.88
N TRP A 18 1.22 -13.07 -19.27
CA TRP A 18 0.56 -11.95 -18.60
C TRP A 18 -0.96 -12.15 -18.43
N ASN A 19 -1.60 -12.71 -19.44
CA ASN A 19 -3.04 -13.00 -19.40
C ASN A 19 -3.36 -14.29 -18.65
N GLU A 20 -2.54 -15.34 -18.79
CA GLU A 20 -2.68 -16.61 -18.06
C GLU A 20 -2.56 -16.41 -16.54
N ASP A 21 -1.65 -15.54 -16.10
CA ASP A 21 -1.44 -15.15 -14.70
C ASP A 21 -2.50 -14.20 -14.14
N LYS A 22 -3.49 -13.80 -14.96
CA LYS A 22 -4.58 -12.88 -14.58
C LYS A 22 -4.07 -11.58 -13.99
N VAL A 23 -2.92 -11.09 -14.45
CA VAL A 23 -2.31 -9.86 -13.93
C VAL A 23 -3.21 -8.63 -14.05
N PRO A 24 -4.08 -8.46 -15.08
CA PRO A 24 -5.04 -7.36 -15.06
C PRO A 24 -5.95 -7.37 -13.82
N ARG A 25 -6.38 -8.56 -13.37
CA ARG A 25 -7.16 -8.73 -12.14
C ARG A 25 -6.33 -8.40 -10.90
N LEU A 26 -5.08 -8.85 -10.86
CA LEU A 26 -4.16 -8.56 -9.76
C LEU A 26 -3.85 -7.05 -9.66
N ALA A 27 -3.63 -6.39 -10.79
CA ALA A 27 -3.45 -4.95 -10.88
C ALA A 27 -4.70 -4.18 -10.42
N ALA A 28 -5.89 -4.61 -10.84
CA ALA A 28 -7.15 -4.01 -10.39
C ALA A 28 -7.35 -4.18 -8.88
N ALA A 29 -7.06 -5.36 -8.34
CA ALA A 29 -7.12 -5.60 -6.89
C ALA A 29 -6.13 -4.70 -6.14
N LEU A 30 -4.88 -4.61 -6.59
CA LEU A 30 -3.86 -3.76 -5.98
C LEU A 30 -4.26 -2.28 -6.00
N ALA A 31 -4.78 -1.79 -7.13
CA ALA A 31 -5.30 -0.43 -7.25
C ALA A 31 -6.47 -0.17 -6.29
N TYR A 32 -7.42 -1.11 -6.19
CA TYR A 32 -8.53 -1.05 -5.25
C TYR A 32 -8.03 -0.96 -3.79
N TYR A 33 -7.20 -1.91 -3.34
CA TYR A 33 -6.66 -1.86 -1.98
C TYR A 33 -5.84 -0.59 -1.70
N THR A 34 -5.09 -0.10 -2.69
CA THR A 34 -4.33 1.15 -2.55
C THR A 34 -5.26 2.34 -2.36
N ALA A 35 -6.22 2.53 -3.26
CA ALA A 35 -7.14 3.67 -3.23
C ALA A 35 -7.93 3.73 -1.92
N PHE A 36 -8.44 2.58 -1.46
CA PHE A 36 -9.18 2.49 -0.20
C PHE A 36 -8.29 2.63 1.06
N SER A 37 -6.97 2.45 0.94
CA SER A 37 -6.02 2.58 2.05
C SER A 37 -5.46 4.00 2.23
N ILE A 38 -5.61 4.90 1.24
CA ILE A 38 -5.03 6.26 1.30
C ILE A 38 -5.53 7.04 2.51
N ALA A 39 -6.85 7.16 2.71
CA ALA A 39 -7.41 7.95 3.81
C ALA A 39 -7.02 7.40 5.19
N PRO A 40 -7.16 6.10 5.50
CA PRO A 40 -6.66 5.53 6.75
C PRO A 40 -5.16 5.74 6.96
N LEU A 41 -4.35 5.59 5.91
CA LEU A 41 -2.91 5.80 5.99
C LEU A 41 -2.56 7.25 6.36
N LEU A 42 -3.22 8.22 5.73
CA LEU A 42 -3.01 9.64 6.01
C LEU A 42 -3.34 9.98 7.47
N ILE A 43 -4.41 9.42 8.03
CA ILE A 43 -4.77 9.62 9.44
C ILE A 43 -3.63 9.16 10.36
N VAL A 44 -3.03 7.99 10.09
CA VAL A 44 -1.88 7.49 10.86
C VAL A 44 -0.70 8.42 10.74
N VAL A 45 -0.33 8.80 9.51
CA VAL A 45 0.84 9.62 9.25
C VAL A 45 0.68 10.98 9.94
N ILE A 46 -0.50 11.60 9.86
CA ILE A 46 -0.83 12.84 10.57
C ILE A 46 -0.76 12.64 12.08
N ALA A 47 -1.29 11.53 12.62
CA ALA A 47 -1.25 11.25 14.04
C ALA A 47 0.21 11.10 14.54
N VAL A 48 1.03 10.31 13.85
CA VAL A 48 2.43 10.04 14.21
C VAL A 48 3.27 11.32 14.12
N ILE A 49 3.18 12.07 13.01
CA ILE A 49 3.90 13.33 12.85
C ILE A 49 3.36 14.38 13.83
N GLY A 50 2.06 14.38 14.09
CA GLY A 50 1.39 15.27 15.03
C GLY A 50 1.83 15.08 16.48
N LEU A 51 2.32 13.90 16.87
CA LEU A 51 2.95 13.69 18.19
C LEU A 51 4.22 14.52 18.37
N ALA A 52 4.94 14.82 17.28
CA ALA A 52 6.18 15.60 17.31
C ALA A 52 5.97 17.09 16.97
N LEU A 53 5.12 17.39 15.98
CA LEU A 53 4.97 18.74 15.41
C LEU A 53 3.62 19.42 15.74
N GLY A 54 2.66 18.69 16.29
CA GLY A 54 1.25 19.11 16.38
C GLY A 54 0.45 18.74 15.13
N GLN A 55 -0.86 18.47 15.29
CA GLN A 55 -1.72 17.96 14.21
C GLN A 55 -1.83 18.93 13.01
N ASP A 56 -1.95 20.23 13.25
CA ASP A 56 -2.11 21.22 12.18
C ASP A 56 -0.83 21.39 11.36
N ALA A 57 0.33 21.38 12.02
CA ALA A 57 1.63 21.43 11.35
C ALA A 57 1.86 20.16 10.51
N ALA A 58 1.50 18.99 11.05
CA ALA A 58 1.59 17.72 10.32
C ALA A 58 0.73 17.72 9.05
N ARG A 59 -0.54 18.17 9.13
CA ARG A 59 -1.43 18.30 7.98
C ARG A 59 -0.87 19.22 6.92
N THR A 60 -0.45 20.42 7.33
CA THR A 60 0.11 21.44 6.43
C THR A 60 1.35 20.91 5.70
N GLN A 61 2.25 20.23 6.41
CA GLN A 61 3.46 19.65 5.81
C GLN A 61 3.15 18.52 4.82
N ILE A 62 2.17 17.67 5.10
CA ILE A 62 1.80 16.60 4.17
C ILE A 62 1.18 17.17 2.89
N ILE A 63 0.27 18.13 3.03
CA ILE A 63 -0.37 18.77 1.86
C ILE A 63 0.66 19.51 1.02
N SER A 64 1.60 20.23 1.63
CA SER A 64 2.65 20.95 0.89
C SER A 64 3.57 20.01 0.12
N GLN A 65 3.93 18.86 0.70
CA GLN A 65 4.73 17.84 0.03
C GLN A 65 3.99 17.23 -1.16
N ILE A 66 2.70 16.91 -0.99
CA ILE A 66 1.88 16.38 -2.07
C ILE A 66 1.74 17.43 -3.19
N GLN A 67 1.56 18.70 -2.84
CA GLN A 67 1.48 19.78 -3.82
C GLN A 67 2.80 19.96 -4.58
N GLY A 68 3.95 19.85 -3.90
CA GLY A 68 5.27 19.99 -4.51
C GLY A 68 5.61 18.85 -5.49
N GLU A 69 5.23 17.63 -5.16
CA GLU A 69 5.60 16.43 -5.94
C GLU A 69 4.53 16.02 -6.96
N LEU A 70 3.25 16.18 -6.64
CA LEU A 70 2.11 15.67 -7.42
C LEU A 70 1.21 16.79 -7.98
N GLY A 71 1.44 18.05 -7.60
CA GLY A 71 0.68 19.20 -8.07
C GLY A 71 -0.57 19.51 -7.23
N GLN A 72 -1.22 20.62 -7.58
CA GLN A 72 -2.30 21.22 -6.79
C GLN A 72 -3.57 20.35 -6.76
N ASP A 73 -3.93 19.70 -7.87
CA ASP A 73 -5.14 18.88 -7.94
C ASP A 73 -5.07 17.67 -6.99
N ALA A 74 -3.90 17.02 -6.92
CA ALA A 74 -3.66 15.91 -6.00
C ALA A 74 -3.74 16.38 -4.53
N ALA A 75 -3.13 17.53 -4.23
CA ALA A 75 -3.18 18.12 -2.90
C ALA A 75 -4.61 18.45 -2.47
N GLN A 76 -5.43 19.00 -3.39
CA GLN A 76 -6.83 19.35 -3.12
C GLN A 76 -7.65 18.11 -2.74
N VAL A 77 -7.50 17.01 -3.48
CA VAL A 77 -8.19 15.73 -3.21
C VAL A 77 -7.85 15.21 -1.82
N ILE A 78 -6.57 15.26 -1.44
CA ILE A 78 -6.09 14.77 -0.15
C ILE A 78 -6.55 15.70 0.98
N GLN A 79 -6.52 17.00 0.77
CA GLN A 79 -7.03 17.99 1.72
C GLN A 79 -8.51 17.75 2.04
N THR A 80 -9.36 17.58 1.02
CA THR A 80 -10.79 17.28 1.22
C THR A 80 -10.99 15.97 2.00
N MET A 81 -10.18 14.94 1.76
CA MET A 81 -10.25 13.69 2.55
C MET A 81 -9.92 13.90 4.03
N ILE A 82 -8.89 14.71 4.33
CA ILE A 82 -8.47 14.99 5.71
C ILE A 82 -9.52 15.84 6.43
N GLU A 83 -10.02 16.90 5.79
CA GLU A 83 -11.05 17.79 6.34
C GLU A 83 -12.33 17.03 6.69
N SER A 84 -12.74 16.09 5.83
CA SER A 84 -13.91 15.21 6.04
C SER A 84 -13.83 14.37 7.33
N THR A 85 -12.63 14.20 7.89
CA THR A 85 -12.36 13.35 9.06
C THR A 85 -12.06 14.17 10.32
N SER A 86 -11.88 15.49 10.20
CA SER A 86 -11.26 16.33 11.23
C SER A 86 -12.23 16.94 12.26
N ASP A 87 -13.54 16.95 11.99
CA ASP A 87 -14.53 17.67 12.80
C ASP A 87 -15.12 16.87 13.98
N LYS A 88 -14.63 15.66 14.26
CA LYS A 88 -15.20 14.83 15.32
C LYS A 88 -14.24 14.73 16.49
N ASP A 89 -14.63 15.30 17.63
CA ASP A 89 -14.11 14.96 18.95
C ASP A 89 -14.05 13.43 19.06
N THR A 90 -12.85 12.89 18.82
CA THR A 90 -12.66 11.48 18.55
C THR A 90 -12.45 10.82 19.90
N GLY A 91 -13.53 10.31 20.49
CA GLY A 91 -13.45 9.52 21.73
C GLY A 91 -12.57 8.28 21.55
N ILE A 92 -12.07 7.72 22.66
CA ILE A 92 -11.18 6.54 22.69
C ILE A 92 -11.64 5.39 21.78
N TRP A 93 -12.95 5.18 21.68
CA TRP A 93 -13.56 4.17 20.80
C TRP A 93 -13.32 4.42 19.31
N ALA A 94 -13.39 5.68 18.86
CA ALA A 94 -13.16 6.03 17.46
C ALA A 94 -11.67 5.85 17.08
N THR A 95 -10.76 6.17 18.00
CA THR A 95 -9.32 5.90 17.83
C THR A 95 -9.02 4.41 17.72
N LEU A 96 -9.62 3.58 18.59
CA LEU A 96 -9.49 2.12 18.54
C LEU A 96 -9.98 1.54 17.23
N ILE A 97 -11.17 1.94 16.78
CA ILE A 97 -11.74 1.50 15.49
C ILE A 97 -10.84 1.92 14.33
N GLY A 98 -10.30 3.15 14.36
CA GLY A 98 -9.33 3.63 13.38
C GLY A 98 -8.10 2.72 13.31
N ILE A 99 -7.46 2.47 14.44
CA ILE A 99 -6.27 1.59 14.52
C ILE A 99 -6.57 0.20 13.94
N VAL A 100 -7.71 -0.40 14.29
CA VAL A 100 -8.10 -1.71 13.74
C VAL A 100 -8.32 -1.64 12.23
N ALA A 101 -9.05 -0.64 11.73
CA ALA A 101 -9.29 -0.46 10.30
C ALA A 101 -7.97 -0.30 9.52
N ILE A 102 -7.01 0.44 10.08
CA ILE A 102 -5.68 0.63 9.51
C ILE A 102 -4.92 -0.68 9.46
N VAL A 103 -4.87 -1.45 10.55
CA VAL A 103 -4.15 -2.73 10.60
C VAL A 103 -4.73 -3.70 9.56
N LEU A 104 -6.05 -3.74 9.42
CA LEU A 104 -6.72 -4.58 8.43
C LEU A 104 -6.46 -4.09 6.99
N GLY A 105 -6.53 -2.78 6.75
CA GLY A 105 -6.25 -2.19 5.44
C GLY A 105 -4.81 -2.43 4.97
N ALA A 106 -3.85 -2.17 5.85
CA ALA A 106 -2.43 -2.43 5.59
C ALA A 106 -2.15 -3.92 5.35
N ALA A 107 -2.69 -4.81 6.22
CA ALA A 107 -2.54 -6.25 6.04
C ALA A 107 -3.16 -6.75 4.72
N GLY A 108 -4.32 -6.21 4.33
CA GLY A 108 -4.98 -6.51 3.06
C GLY A 108 -4.14 -6.07 1.85
N PHE A 109 -3.66 -4.82 1.85
CA PHE A 109 -2.81 -4.30 0.78
C PHE A 109 -1.52 -5.13 0.61
N PHE A 110 -0.78 -5.36 1.70
CA PHE A 110 0.47 -6.13 1.63
C PHE A 110 0.23 -7.60 1.29
N GLY A 111 -0.87 -8.19 1.77
CA GLY A 111 -1.30 -9.53 1.39
C GLY A 111 -1.56 -9.63 -0.11
N GLN A 112 -2.32 -8.68 -0.67
CA GLN A 112 -2.63 -8.65 -2.09
C GLN A 112 -1.38 -8.41 -2.96
N LEU A 113 -0.47 -7.54 -2.50
CA LEU A 113 0.79 -7.31 -3.19
C LEU A 113 1.64 -8.59 -3.22
N GLN A 114 1.77 -9.30 -2.10
CA GLN A 114 2.50 -10.57 -2.06
C GLN A 114 1.84 -11.63 -2.94
N ASP A 115 0.52 -11.75 -2.90
CA ASP A 115 -0.23 -12.69 -3.74
C ASP A 115 -0.02 -12.40 -5.23
N ALA A 116 -0.06 -11.12 -5.62
CA ALA A 116 0.19 -10.71 -6.99
C ALA A 116 1.62 -11.07 -7.44
N LEU A 117 2.63 -10.76 -6.63
CA LEU A 117 4.02 -11.06 -6.94
C LEU A 117 4.28 -12.58 -6.97
N ASN A 118 3.73 -13.34 -6.03
CA ASN A 118 3.86 -14.78 -6.00
C ASN A 118 3.20 -15.44 -7.21
N THR A 119 2.06 -14.90 -7.66
CA THR A 119 1.38 -15.39 -8.87
C THR A 119 2.23 -15.12 -10.11
N ILE A 120 2.71 -13.89 -10.30
CA ILE A 120 3.50 -13.49 -11.48
C ILE A 120 4.85 -14.24 -11.55
N TRP A 121 5.45 -14.55 -10.40
CA TRP A 121 6.73 -15.27 -10.34
C TRP A 121 6.60 -16.77 -10.07
N GLU A 122 5.38 -17.32 -10.13
CA GLU A 122 5.09 -18.74 -9.87
C GLU A 122 5.68 -19.26 -8.55
N VAL A 123 5.81 -18.38 -7.55
CA VAL A 123 6.35 -18.73 -6.24
C VAL A 123 5.25 -19.45 -5.46
N THR A 124 5.43 -20.73 -5.21
CA THR A 124 4.55 -21.49 -4.32
C THR A 124 4.72 -21.00 -2.88
N PRO A 125 3.69 -20.39 -2.26
CA PRO A 125 3.79 -19.95 -0.88
C PRO A 125 4.01 -21.18 0.01
N LYS A 126 5.07 -21.19 0.82
CA LYS A 126 5.28 -22.26 1.80
C LYS A 126 4.06 -22.30 2.73
N PRO A 127 3.36 -23.45 2.88
CA PRO A 127 2.20 -23.52 3.73
C PRO A 127 2.60 -23.27 5.19
N GLY A 128 1.85 -22.40 5.89
CA GLY A 128 1.92 -22.28 7.35
C GLY A 128 2.83 -21.18 7.91
N GLY A 129 2.99 -20.04 7.22
CA GLY A 129 3.63 -18.85 7.78
C GLY A 129 2.72 -17.64 7.74
N GLY A 130 1.79 -17.52 8.70
CA GLY A 130 1.01 -16.29 8.85
C GLY A 130 1.91 -15.07 9.13
N ILE A 131 1.31 -13.88 9.16
CA ILE A 131 2.00 -12.59 9.42
C ILE A 131 2.94 -12.68 10.63
N LEU A 132 2.53 -13.41 11.69
CA LEU A 132 3.34 -13.62 12.90
C LEU A 132 4.67 -14.35 12.63
N LYS A 133 4.67 -15.37 11.77
CA LYS A 133 5.88 -16.13 11.42
C LYS A 133 6.82 -15.27 10.58
N MET A 134 6.27 -14.48 9.66
CA MET A 134 7.04 -13.53 8.83
C MET A 134 7.69 -12.43 9.68
N VAL A 135 6.95 -11.85 10.64
CA VAL A 135 7.49 -10.86 11.58
C VAL A 135 8.58 -11.50 12.44
N LYS A 136 8.36 -12.72 12.95
CA LYS A 136 9.34 -13.45 13.76
C LYS A 136 10.61 -13.78 12.98
N GLU A 137 10.50 -14.30 11.77
CA GLU A 137 11.64 -14.61 10.90
C GLU A 137 12.43 -13.36 10.52
N ARG A 138 11.76 -12.25 10.19
CA ARG A 138 12.43 -10.98 9.91
C ARG A 138 13.15 -10.44 11.14
N PHE A 139 12.52 -10.47 12.32
CA PHE A 139 13.13 -10.04 13.57
C PHE A 139 14.40 -10.84 13.87
N PHE A 140 14.35 -12.18 13.76
CA PHE A 140 15.53 -13.02 13.95
C PHE A 140 16.64 -12.76 12.91
N SER A 141 16.29 -12.52 11.64
CA SER A 141 17.27 -12.13 10.62
C SER A 141 17.94 -10.79 10.95
N PHE A 142 17.18 -9.80 11.44
CA PHE A 142 17.76 -8.52 11.87
C PHE A 142 18.68 -8.69 13.10
N THR A 143 18.31 -9.52 14.08
CA THR A 143 19.17 -9.81 15.24
C THR A 143 20.43 -10.58 14.88
N MET A 144 20.43 -11.37 13.81
CA MET A 144 21.61 -12.15 13.40
C MET A 144 22.62 -11.30 12.61
N VAL A 145 22.18 -10.20 12.02
CA VAL A 145 23.00 -9.27 11.22
C VAL A 145 23.62 -8.16 12.08
N LEU A 146 23.01 -7.85 13.23
CA LEU A 146 23.49 -6.90 14.24
C LEU A 146 24.36 -7.62 15.28
#